data_AF-A0A3N5HTS9-F1
#
_entry.id   AF-A0A3N5HTS9-F1
#
_cell.length_a   1.000
_cell.length_b   1.000
_cell.length_c   1.000
_cell.angle_alpha   90.00
_cell.angle_beta   90.00
_cell.angle_gamma   90.00
#
_symmetry.space_group_name_H-M   'P 1'
#
loop_
_entity.id
_entity.type
_entity.pdbx_description
1 polymer ?
#
loop_
_entity_poly.entity_id
_entity_poly.type
_entity_poly.pdbx_seq_one_letter_code
_entity_poly.pdbx_strand_id
1 'polypeptide(L)'
;MIRTREEIQTLTIEETQALAVRERLIEYGSRRGQLGAAVLPFTREPDGNLLIFFPQDRARIRVQPPGIGAASGVVLTAVVVVGRPVQMEISTIPVRWDASRGDWVPYAAAATGDVVAVVWEKIETLATRSGWSMPPPRT
;
A
#
# COMPACT_ATOMS: atom_id res chain seq x y z
N MET A 1 16.10 20.63 17.24
CA MET A 1 16.73 20.50 15.91
C MET A 1 15.77 21.14 14.91
N ILE A 2 16.10 22.31 14.36
CA ILE A 2 15.22 23.08 13.48
C ILE A 2 15.50 22.61 12.05
N ARG A 3 14.50 22.05 11.36
CA ARG A 3 14.60 21.65 9.96
C ARG A 3 14.72 22.88 9.06
N THR A 4 15.50 22.78 7.99
CA THR A 4 15.70 23.89 7.04
C THR A 4 14.47 24.06 6.14
N ARG A 5 14.30 25.24 5.53
CA ARG A 5 13.14 25.54 4.66
C ARG A 5 13.02 24.59 3.47
N GLU A 6 14.15 24.17 2.91
CA GLU A 6 14.22 23.24 1.79
C GLU A 6 13.81 21.82 2.21
N GLU A 7 14.21 21.37 3.40
CA GLU A 7 13.75 20.11 3.99
C GLU A 7 12.24 20.11 4.22
N ILE A 8 11.67 21.22 4.72
CA ILE A 8 10.23 21.35 4.95
C ILE A 8 9.44 21.28 3.63
N GLN A 9 9.90 21.97 2.58
CA GLN A 9 9.25 21.94 1.27
C GLN A 9 9.31 20.57 0.61
N THR A 10 10.45 19.88 0.72
CA THR A 10 10.64 18.54 0.15
C THR A 10 9.76 17.50 0.84
N LEU A 11 9.72 17.53 2.19
CA LEU A 11 8.84 16.67 2.99
C LEU A 11 7.35 16.86 2.61
N THR A 12 6.93 18.09 2.37
CA THR A 12 5.54 18.37 1.97
C THR A 12 5.18 17.75 0.62
N ILE A 13 6.12 17.74 -0.33
CA ILE A 13 5.92 17.15 -1.66
C ILE A 13 5.86 15.62 -1.57
N GLU A 14 6.80 15.00 -0.85
CA GLU A 14 6.82 13.54 -0.67
C GLU A 14 5.57 13.05 0.07
N GLU A 15 5.13 13.75 1.11
CA GLU A 15 3.88 13.46 1.83
C GLU A 15 2.66 13.59 0.91
N THR A 16 2.60 14.63 0.08
CA THR A 16 1.50 14.83 -0.89
C THR A 16 1.46 13.69 -1.91
N GLN A 17 2.62 13.29 -2.44
CA GLN A 17 2.74 12.18 -3.37
C GLN A 17 2.34 10.84 -2.72
N ALA A 18 2.75 10.61 -1.49
CA ALA A 18 2.37 9.43 -0.71
C ALA A 18 0.86 9.33 -0.51
N LEU A 19 0.21 10.45 -0.16
CA LEU A 19 -1.24 10.52 -0.02
C LEU A 19 -1.94 10.25 -1.34
N ALA A 20 -1.42 10.76 -2.46
CA ALA A 20 -1.97 10.47 -3.78
C ALA A 20 -1.91 8.98 -4.13
N VAL A 21 -0.79 8.30 -3.83
CA VAL A 21 -0.67 6.84 -3.99
C VAL A 21 -1.68 6.10 -3.12
N ARG A 22 -1.86 6.52 -1.86
CA ARG A 22 -2.87 5.94 -0.95
C ARG A 22 -4.28 6.02 -1.54
N GLU A 23 -4.69 7.19 -2.01
CA GLU A 23 -6.05 7.35 -2.53
C GLU A 23 -6.26 6.56 -3.83
N ARG A 24 -5.26 6.48 -4.71
CA ARG A 24 -5.33 5.62 -5.90
C ARG A 24 -5.40 4.14 -5.56
N LEU A 25 -4.70 3.68 -4.52
CA LEU A 25 -4.83 2.30 -4.01
C LEU A 25 -6.26 2.00 -3.58
N ILE A 26 -6.88 2.92 -2.85
CA ILE A 26 -8.27 2.79 -2.38
C ILE A 26 -9.22 2.75 -3.57
N GLU A 27 -9.08 3.68 -4.51
CA GLU A 27 -9.90 3.74 -5.71
C GLU A 27 -9.79 2.46 -6.54
N TYR A 28 -8.57 1.97 -6.79
CA TYR A 28 -8.34 0.76 -7.57
C TYR A 28 -9.00 -0.47 -6.94
N GLY A 29 -8.82 -0.67 -5.62
CA GLY A 29 -9.45 -1.76 -4.88
C GLY A 29 -10.97 -1.65 -4.83
N SER A 30 -11.49 -0.42 -4.73
CA SER A 30 -12.94 -0.17 -4.70
C SER A 30 -13.58 -0.46 -6.05
N ARG A 31 -12.95 -0.05 -7.16
CA ARG A 31 -13.41 -0.35 -8.53
C ARG A 31 -13.44 -1.85 -8.81
N ARG A 32 -12.45 -2.59 -8.30
CA ARG A 32 -12.40 -4.07 -8.37
C ARG A 32 -13.40 -4.75 -7.42
N GLY A 33 -14.12 -4.00 -6.59
CA GLY A 33 -15.05 -4.55 -5.60
C GLY A 33 -14.38 -5.34 -4.47
N GLN A 34 -13.07 -5.19 -4.30
CA GLN A 34 -12.29 -5.89 -3.28
C GLN A 34 -12.16 -5.07 -1.99
N LEU A 35 -12.22 -3.74 -2.10
CA LEU A 35 -12.14 -2.83 -0.96
C LEU A 35 -13.48 -2.18 -0.66
N GLY A 36 -13.86 -2.14 0.61
CA GLY A 36 -15.13 -1.53 1.06
C GLY A 36 -15.57 -2.05 2.42
N ALA A 37 -16.47 -1.32 3.08
CA ALA A 37 -16.90 -1.63 4.45
C ALA A 37 -17.46 -3.04 4.64
N ALA A 38 -18.09 -3.61 3.60
CA ALA A 38 -18.69 -4.93 3.62
C ALA A 38 -17.79 -6.04 3.02
N VAL A 39 -16.58 -5.70 2.55
CA VAL A 39 -15.71 -6.62 1.81
C VAL A 39 -14.35 -6.70 2.52
N LEU A 40 -13.36 -5.92 2.10
CA LEU A 40 -12.16 -5.65 2.90
C LEU A 40 -12.28 -4.23 3.46
N PRO A 41 -12.69 -4.08 4.74
CA PRO A 41 -12.72 -2.78 5.38
C PRO A 41 -11.30 -2.23 5.51
N PHE A 42 -11.19 -0.91 5.60
CA PHE A 42 -9.90 -0.25 5.67
C PHE A 42 -9.95 1.05 6.47
N THR A 43 -8.78 1.47 6.93
CA THR A 43 -8.55 2.74 7.61
C THR A 43 -7.48 3.53 6.87
N ARG A 44 -7.74 4.82 6.66
CA ARG A 44 -6.72 5.81 6.30
C ARG A 44 -6.00 6.23 7.56
N GLU A 45 -4.71 5.95 7.67
CA GLU A 45 -3.93 6.37 8.83
C GLU A 45 -3.47 7.85 8.66
N PRO A 46 -3.35 8.63 9.76
CA PRO A 46 -2.98 10.04 9.69
C PRO A 46 -1.59 10.29 9.07
N ASP A 47 -0.71 9.32 9.14
CA ASP A 47 0.66 9.34 8.62
C ASP A 47 0.75 8.96 7.13
N GLY A 48 -0.38 8.84 6.45
CA GLY A 48 -0.43 8.55 5.01
C GLY A 48 -0.51 7.07 4.65
N ASN A 49 -0.49 6.17 5.64
CA ASN A 49 -0.62 4.74 5.39
C ASN A 49 -2.08 4.30 5.16
N LEU A 50 -2.22 3.12 4.57
CA LEU A 50 -3.50 2.42 4.41
C LEU A 50 -3.46 1.12 5.20
N LEU A 51 -4.43 0.93 6.09
CA LEU A 51 -4.59 -0.33 6.81
C LEU A 51 -5.80 -1.07 6.26
N ILE A 52 -5.58 -2.25 5.69
CA ILE A 52 -6.62 -3.13 5.12
C ILE A 52 -6.84 -4.29 6.10
N PHE A 53 -8.10 -4.58 6.40
CA PHE A 53 -8.48 -5.66 7.32
C PHE A 53 -9.02 -6.87 6.55
N PHE A 54 -8.66 -8.05 7.04
CA PHE A 54 -9.17 -9.35 6.62
C PHE A 54 -9.92 -9.96 7.81
N PRO A 55 -11.21 -9.62 8.01
CA PRO A 55 -11.92 -9.93 9.26
C PRO A 55 -12.07 -11.42 9.53
N GLN A 56 -12.30 -12.21 8.47
CA GLN A 56 -12.46 -13.66 8.54
C GLN A 56 -11.18 -14.34 9.04
N ASP A 57 -10.03 -13.84 8.59
CA ASP A 57 -8.72 -14.39 8.92
C ASP A 57 -8.08 -13.71 10.14
N ARG A 58 -8.76 -12.72 10.72
CA ARG A 58 -8.27 -11.88 11.82
C ARG A 58 -6.89 -11.29 11.51
N ALA A 59 -6.70 -10.90 10.26
CA ALA A 59 -5.45 -10.40 9.73
C ALA A 59 -5.59 -8.97 9.22
N ARG A 60 -4.46 -8.31 9.00
CA ARG A 60 -4.38 -6.98 8.43
C ARG A 60 -3.12 -6.79 7.61
N ILE A 61 -3.22 -5.96 6.58
CA ILE A 61 -2.07 -5.49 5.80
C ILE A 61 -1.99 -3.98 5.95
N ARG A 62 -0.88 -3.49 6.47
CA ARG A 62 -0.53 -2.08 6.42
C ARG A 62 0.28 -1.84 5.16
N VAL A 63 -0.19 -0.92 4.32
CA VAL A 63 0.49 -0.47 3.11
C VAL A 63 1.05 0.92 3.40
N GLN A 64 2.36 1.04 3.30
CA GLN A 64 3.08 2.30 3.45
C GLN A 64 3.50 2.81 2.07
N PRO A 65 2.95 3.95 1.60
CA PRO A 65 3.35 4.55 0.35
C PRO A 65 4.82 5.01 0.37
N PRO A 66 5.44 5.22 -0.80
CA PRO A 66 6.79 5.75 -0.87
C PRO A 66 6.83 7.19 -0.34
N GLY A 67 7.95 7.59 0.25
CA GLY A 67 8.08 8.87 0.96
C GLY A 67 7.64 8.80 2.44
N ILE A 68 6.85 7.79 2.83
CA ILE A 68 6.43 7.56 4.21
C ILE A 68 7.20 6.36 4.79
N GLY A 69 8.27 6.64 5.52
CA GLY A 69 9.12 5.62 6.17
C GLY A 69 10.11 4.92 5.23
N ALA A 70 9.85 4.87 3.92
CA ALA A 70 10.81 4.42 2.90
C ALA A 70 10.82 5.38 1.70
N ALA A 71 11.99 5.94 1.38
CA ALA A 71 12.13 6.95 0.32
C ALA A 71 11.88 6.40 -1.11
N SER A 72 12.00 5.09 -1.32
CA SER A 72 11.93 4.49 -2.67
C SER A 72 11.29 3.10 -2.66
N GLY A 73 10.24 2.93 -1.86
CA GLY A 73 9.53 1.65 -1.77
C GLY A 73 8.12 1.81 -1.22
N VAL A 74 7.21 0.98 -1.72
CA VAL A 74 5.96 0.69 -1.02
C VAL A 74 6.23 -0.47 -0.06
N VAL A 75 5.99 -0.28 1.23
CA VAL A 75 6.21 -1.33 2.24
C VAL A 75 4.86 -1.93 2.63
N LEU A 76 4.75 -3.25 2.52
CA LEU A 76 3.59 -4.01 2.95
C LEU A 76 3.97 -4.78 4.21
N THR A 77 3.24 -4.55 5.30
CA THR A 77 3.39 -5.29 6.56
C THR A 77 2.10 -6.06 6.83
N ALA A 78 2.18 -7.38 6.69
CA ALA A 78 1.08 -8.31 6.86
C ALA A 78 1.17 -8.95 8.26
N VAL A 79 0.07 -8.93 9.04
CA VAL A 79 0.04 -9.42 10.41
C VAL A 79 -1.25 -10.20 10.69
N VAL A 80 -1.12 -11.41 11.25
CA VAL A 80 -2.24 -12.15 11.87
C VAL A 80 -2.36 -11.76 13.34
N VAL A 81 -3.50 -11.22 13.76
CA VAL A 81 -3.67 -10.62 15.09
C VAL A 81 -4.11 -11.65 16.14
N VAL A 82 -4.66 -12.80 15.72
CA VAL A 82 -5.19 -13.81 16.64
C VAL A 82 -4.66 -15.20 16.33
N GLY A 83 -4.11 -15.86 17.36
CA GLY A 83 -3.38 -17.11 17.26
C GLY A 83 -1.93 -16.90 17.66
N ARG A 84 -1.40 -17.72 18.57
CA ARG A 84 0.03 -17.75 18.86
C ARG A 84 0.68 -18.87 18.03
N PRO A 85 1.82 -18.61 17.39
CA PRO A 85 2.54 -17.34 17.29
C PRO A 85 1.90 -16.36 16.29
N VAL A 86 2.05 -15.05 16.55
CA VAL A 86 1.72 -13.99 15.58
C VAL A 86 2.60 -14.18 14.35
N GLN A 87 1.99 -14.31 13.18
CA GLN A 87 2.71 -14.34 11.90
C GLN A 87 2.82 -12.91 11.38
N MET A 88 4.06 -12.49 11.09
CA MET A 88 4.37 -11.20 10.51
C MET A 88 5.21 -11.40 9.25
N GLU A 89 4.81 -10.75 8.16
CA GLU A 89 5.59 -10.69 6.94
C GLU A 89 5.75 -9.24 6.49
N ILE A 90 6.95 -8.88 6.03
CA ILE A 90 7.25 -7.58 5.44
C ILE A 90 7.69 -7.82 4.01
N SER A 91 7.10 -7.08 3.07
CA SER A 91 7.50 -7.07 1.67
C SER A 91 7.65 -5.64 1.18
N THR A 92 8.65 -5.40 0.34
CA THR A 92 8.88 -4.09 -0.27
C THR A 92 8.73 -4.18 -1.78
N ILE A 93 7.99 -3.24 -2.36
CA ILE A 93 7.91 -3.02 -3.81
C ILE A 93 8.81 -1.84 -4.13
N PRO A 94 9.96 -2.05 -4.81
CA PRO A 94 10.86 -0.97 -5.14
C PRO A 94 10.22 -0.06 -6.19
N VAL A 95 10.18 1.24 -5.91
CA VAL A 95 9.61 2.26 -6.80
C VAL A 95 10.54 3.45 -6.94
N ARG A 96 10.42 4.17 -8.04
CA ARG A 96 11.12 5.45 -8.28
C ARG A 96 10.13 6.52 -8.71
N TRP A 97 10.44 7.77 -8.39
CA TRP A 97 9.72 8.90 -8.95
C TRP A 97 10.08 9.06 -10.43
N ASP A 98 9.07 9.22 -11.28
CA ASP A 98 9.21 9.58 -12.68
C ASP A 98 8.68 11.00 -12.90
N ALA A 99 9.59 11.97 -12.92
CA ALA A 99 9.23 13.38 -13.06
C ALA A 99 8.53 13.70 -14.40
N SER A 100 8.75 12.91 -15.45
CA SER A 100 8.08 13.10 -16.74
C SER A 100 6.60 12.72 -16.69
N ARG A 101 6.24 11.79 -15.79
CA ARG A 101 4.88 11.33 -15.55
C ARG A 101 4.22 12.01 -14.35
N GLY A 102 5.04 12.63 -13.49
CA GLY A 102 4.59 13.12 -12.20
C GLY A 102 4.05 11.98 -11.32
N ASP A 103 4.67 10.79 -11.38
CA ASP A 103 4.16 9.60 -10.70
C ASP A 103 5.26 8.65 -10.22
N TRP A 104 4.92 7.79 -9.26
CA TRP A 104 5.74 6.67 -8.82
C TRP A 104 5.59 5.49 -9.77
N VAL A 105 6.72 4.91 -10.20
CA VAL A 105 6.75 3.74 -11.08
C VAL A 105 7.57 2.60 -10.47
N PRO A 106 7.16 1.33 -10.64
CA PRO A 106 7.95 0.17 -10.21
C PRO A 106 9.32 0.09 -10.91
N TYR A 107 10.35 -0.39 -10.20
CA TYR A 107 11.67 -0.66 -10.80
C TYR A 107 11.69 -1.88 -11.73
N ALA A 108 10.97 -2.95 -11.36
CA ALA A 108 10.88 -4.15 -12.18
C ALA A 108 9.81 -3.95 -13.26
N ALA A 109 10.24 -3.92 -14.51
CA ALA A 109 9.37 -3.79 -15.67
C ALA A 109 8.54 -5.07 -15.89
N ALA A 110 7.38 -5.16 -15.23
CA ALA A 110 6.28 -5.97 -15.73
C ALA A 110 5.27 -5.03 -16.40
N ALA A 111 5.35 -4.98 -17.73
CA ALA A 111 4.43 -4.58 -18.81
C ALA A 111 3.18 -3.68 -18.61
N THR A 112 2.80 -3.16 -17.43
CA THR A 112 1.55 -2.40 -17.23
C THR A 112 1.70 -1.05 -16.51
N GLY A 113 2.85 -0.73 -15.93
CA GLY A 113 3.28 0.65 -15.69
C GLY A 113 2.55 1.46 -14.60
N ASP A 114 1.74 0.85 -13.74
CA ASP A 114 1.09 1.52 -12.59
C ASP A 114 1.51 0.86 -11.27
N VAL A 115 2.10 1.65 -10.36
CA VAL A 115 2.48 1.23 -9.01
C VAL A 115 1.30 0.60 -8.24
N VAL A 116 0.09 1.11 -8.44
CA VAL A 116 -1.10 0.68 -7.70
C VAL A 116 -1.50 -0.75 -8.07
N ALA A 117 -1.43 -1.10 -9.36
CA ALA A 117 -1.72 -2.44 -9.83
C ALA A 117 -0.73 -3.45 -9.22
N VAL A 118 0.56 -3.11 -9.23
CA VAL A 118 1.62 -3.97 -8.65
C VAL A 118 1.45 -4.15 -7.14
N VAL A 119 1.03 -3.11 -6.42
CA VAL A 119 0.73 -3.23 -4.98
C VAL A 119 -0.45 -4.18 -4.74
N TRP A 120 -1.52 -4.08 -5.52
CA TRP A 120 -2.67 -4.97 -5.38
C TRP A 120 -2.35 -6.43 -5.74
N GLU A 121 -1.59 -6.67 -6.81
CA GLU A 121 -1.08 -8.02 -7.13
C GLU A 121 -0.26 -8.59 -5.97
N LYS A 122 0.53 -7.74 -5.31
CA LYS A 122 1.31 -8.16 -4.14
C LYS A 122 0.42 -8.46 -2.93
N ILE A 123 -0.59 -7.64 -2.66
CA ILE A 123 -1.60 -7.90 -1.61
C ILE A 123 -2.28 -9.25 -1.86
N GLU A 124 -2.72 -9.52 -3.09
CA GLU A 124 -3.37 -10.77 -3.46
C GLU A 124 -2.44 -11.98 -3.29
N THR A 125 -1.18 -11.83 -3.68
CA THR A 125 -0.15 -12.87 -3.49
C THR A 125 0.09 -13.16 -2.00
N LEU A 126 0.20 -12.11 -1.17
CA LEU A 126 0.40 -12.24 0.27
C LEU A 126 -0.80 -12.92 0.93
N ALA A 127 -2.02 -12.50 0.60
CA ALA A 127 -3.25 -13.08 1.11
C ALA A 127 -3.36 -14.56 0.72
N THR A 128 -3.19 -14.88 -0.56
CA THR A 128 -3.30 -16.25 -1.09
C THR A 128 -2.30 -17.19 -0.44
N ARG A 129 -1.02 -16.80 -0.36
CA ARG A 129 0.02 -17.63 0.27
C ARG A 129 -0.23 -17.84 1.76
N SER A 130 -0.83 -16.86 2.42
CA SER A 130 -1.21 -16.94 3.84
C SER A 130 -2.52 -17.68 4.07
N GLY A 131 -3.21 -18.10 3.00
CA GLY A 131 -4.52 -18.76 3.08
C GLY A 131 -5.66 -17.82 3.49
N TRP A 132 -5.49 -16.50 3.32
CA TRP A 132 -6.50 -15.51 3.68
C TRP A 132 -7.57 -15.37 2.60
N SER A 133 -8.78 -15.06 3.05
CA SER A 133 -9.94 -14.91 2.19
C SER A 133 -9.86 -13.60 1.41
N MET A 134 -9.64 -13.72 0.10
CA MET A 134 -9.62 -12.58 -0.82
C MET A 134 -10.92 -12.53 -1.64
N PRO A 135 -11.61 -11.38 -1.70
CA PRO A 135 -12.74 -11.20 -2.59
C PRO A 135 -12.28 -11.29 -4.06
N PRO A 136 -13.04 -11.96 -4.94
CA PRO A 136 -12.71 -11.99 -6.36
C PRO A 136 -12.83 -10.58 -6.96
N PRO A 137 -11.92 -10.19 -7.86
CA PRO A 137 -12.04 -8.92 -8.58
C PRO A 137 -13.25 -8.93 -9.50
N ARG A 138 -13.97 -7.81 -9.55
CA ARG A 138 -15.02 -7.59 -10.55
C ARG A 138 -14.39 -7.28 -11.91
N THR A 139 -14.85 -7.99 -12.94
CA THR A 139 -14.52 -7.77 -14.35
C THR A 139 -15.34 -6.63 -14.94
#